data_AF-X1A1B1-F1
#
_entry.id   AF-X1A1B1-F1
#
_cell.length_a   1.000
_cell.length_b   1.000
_cell.length_c   1.000
_cell.angle_alpha   90.00
_cell.angle_beta   90.00
_cell.angle_gamma   90.00
#
_symmetry.space_group_name_H-M   'P 1'
#
loop_
_entity.id
_entity.type
_entity.pdbx_description
1 polymer ?
#
loop_
_entity_poly.entity_id
_entity_poly.type
_entity_poly.pdbx_seq_one_letter_code
_entity_poly.pdbx_strand_id
1 'polypeptide(L)'
;MSKKTEIVEHPSGAKFSLMPLVSAEDAKKAYNAYLQLCQSILIPYDRRIVKDGVVVQESDYSRIAQKKKVGGKWVTEFIDAPKKSAFRKLAKFYGVSTEILEKNREDHEDGSYTWHYTVKAWQGSVQTTGEGSCTNNEKGRDRTLHDTKATAHTRAKSRAISDLIGFGQVSAEEIQLEVETKEPRRQVESEQENKEELNL
;
A
#
# COMPACT_ATOMS: atom_id res chain seq x y z
N MET A 1 1.59 40.24 8.14
CA MET A 1 2.44 39.53 9.13
C MET A 1 3.69 39.05 8.41
N SER A 2 4.85 39.62 8.75
CA SER A 2 6.13 39.26 8.12
C SER A 2 6.59 37.90 8.63
N LYS A 3 6.64 36.89 7.75
CA LYS A 3 7.13 35.54 8.09
C LYS A 3 8.65 35.62 8.25
N LYS A 4 9.14 35.53 9.49
CA LYS A 4 10.57 35.39 9.77
C LYS A 4 11.06 34.12 9.08
N THR A 5 11.99 34.30 8.14
CA THR A 5 12.67 33.20 7.46
C THR A 5 13.77 32.72 8.39
N GLU A 6 13.62 31.56 9.02
CA GLU A 6 14.75 30.91 9.69
C GLU A 6 15.70 30.37 8.62
N ILE A 7 16.85 31.03 8.52
CA ILE A 7 17.96 30.58 7.67
C ILE A 7 18.78 29.62 8.52
N VAL A 8 18.85 28.36 8.10
CA VAL A 8 19.68 27.35 8.73
C VAL A 8 20.99 27.25 7.94
N GLU A 9 22.12 27.31 8.64
CA GLU A 9 23.43 27.11 8.05
C GLU A 9 23.76 25.60 8.05
N HIS A 10 23.99 25.04 6.86
CA HIS A 10 24.53 23.70 6.70
C HIS A 10 25.98 23.64 7.19
N PRO A 11 26.48 22.48 7.63
CA PRO A 11 27.91 22.28 7.93
C PRO A 11 28.86 22.60 6.76
N SER A 12 28.36 22.66 5.53
CA SER A 12 29.12 23.07 4.34
C SER A 12 29.14 24.58 4.08
N GLY A 13 28.53 25.40 4.96
CA GLY A 13 28.39 26.86 4.80
C GLY A 13 27.25 27.30 3.88
N ALA A 14 26.48 26.36 3.31
CA ALA A 14 25.30 26.67 2.51
C ALA A 14 24.16 27.20 3.41
N LYS A 15 23.64 28.39 3.09
CA LYS A 15 22.46 28.97 3.73
C LYS A 15 21.22 28.54 2.99
N PHE A 16 20.31 27.84 3.66
CA PHE A 16 18.99 27.55 3.11
C PHE A 16 17.89 28.00 4.07
N SER A 17 16.80 28.47 3.47
CA SER A 17 15.55 28.67 4.17
C SER A 17 14.88 27.32 4.37
N LEU A 18 14.59 26.95 5.62
CA LEU A 18 13.87 25.71 5.89
C LEU A 18 12.42 25.89 5.40
N MET A 19 12.08 25.20 4.31
CA MET A 19 10.70 25.16 3.85
C MET A 19 9.92 24.06 4.59
N PRO A 20 8.63 24.28 4.88
CA PRO A 20 7.85 25.46 4.50
C PRO A 20 7.98 26.63 5.49
N LEU A 21 7.86 27.87 4.98
CA LEU A 21 7.89 29.11 5.76
C LEU A 21 6.59 29.35 6.56
N VAL A 22 6.00 28.30 7.11
CA VAL A 22 4.78 28.34 7.95
C VAL A 22 5.10 27.73 9.31
N SER A 23 4.29 28.04 10.32
CA SER A 23 4.41 27.36 11.60
C SER A 23 4.15 25.85 11.43
N ALA A 24 4.77 25.04 12.28
CA ALA A 24 4.54 23.59 12.25
C ALA A 24 3.07 23.22 12.50
N GLU A 25 2.35 24.02 13.28
CA GLU A 25 0.92 23.84 13.56
C GLU A 25 0.08 24.08 12.30
N ASP A 26 0.33 25.19 11.59
CA ASP A 26 -0.37 25.51 10.35
C ASP A 26 -0.08 24.48 9.25
N ALA A 27 1.18 24.02 9.14
CA ALA A 27 1.56 22.96 8.20
C ALA A 27 0.79 21.67 8.47
N LYS A 28 0.71 21.24 9.73
CA LYS A 28 -0.06 20.05 10.13
C LYS A 28 -1.55 20.22 9.84
N LYS A 29 -2.12 21.38 10.14
CA LYS A 29 -3.53 21.66 9.88
C LYS A 29 -3.84 21.60 8.38
N ALA A 30 -3.01 22.21 7.54
CA ALA A 30 -3.15 22.18 6.09
C ALA A 30 -3.03 20.75 5.55
N TYR A 31 -2.05 19.98 6.02
CA TYR A 31 -1.87 18.59 5.62
C TYR A 31 -3.03 17.70 6.04
N ASN A 32 -3.55 17.87 7.26
CA ASN A 32 -4.73 17.12 7.72
C ASN A 32 -5.98 17.43 6.89
N ALA A 33 -6.20 18.70 6.54
CA ALA A 33 -7.28 19.08 5.64
C ALA A 33 -7.12 18.44 4.24
N TYR A 34 -5.89 18.37 3.73
CA TYR A 34 -5.58 17.67 2.49
C TYR A 34 -5.87 16.16 2.56
N LEU A 35 -5.49 15.49 3.65
CA LEU A 35 -5.80 14.08 3.86
C LEU A 35 -7.31 13.82 3.93
N GLN A 36 -8.06 14.70 4.61
CA GLN A 36 -9.53 14.62 4.66
C GLN A 36 -10.15 14.77 3.27
N LEU A 37 -9.63 15.68 2.44
CA LEU A 37 -10.06 15.80 1.04
C LEU A 37 -9.82 14.48 0.29
N CYS A 38 -8.62 13.92 0.36
CA CYS A 38 -8.31 12.62 -0.26
C CYS A 38 -9.28 11.52 0.17
N GLN A 39 -9.57 11.44 1.47
CA GLN A 39 -10.50 10.45 2.01
C GLN A 39 -11.94 10.68 1.54
N SER A 40 -12.39 11.93 1.44
CA SER A 40 -13.75 12.26 0.98
C SER A 40 -14.02 11.95 -0.49
N ILE A 41 -12.97 11.90 -1.33
CA ILE A 41 -13.06 11.46 -2.72
C ILE A 41 -13.32 9.95 -2.81
N LEU A 42 -12.90 9.20 -1.79
CA LEU A 42 -12.96 7.75 -1.74
C LEU A 42 -14.22 7.26 -1.04
N ILE A 43 -14.73 6.12 -1.48
CA ILE A 43 -15.86 5.46 -0.85
C ILE A 43 -15.34 4.62 0.31
N PRO A 44 -15.60 4.97 1.58
CA PRO A 44 -15.11 4.21 2.73
C PRO A 44 -15.75 2.82 2.78
N TYR A 45 -15.14 1.90 3.55
CA TYR A 45 -15.58 0.50 3.62
C TYR A 45 -17.05 0.35 3.99
N ASP A 46 -17.49 1.09 5.01
CA ASP A 46 -18.85 1.01 5.55
C ASP A 46 -19.93 1.60 4.61
N ARG A 47 -19.53 2.15 3.46
CA ARG A 47 -20.44 2.70 2.43
C ARG A 47 -20.58 1.78 1.21
N ARG A 48 -20.12 0.53 1.29
CA ARG A 48 -20.40 -0.50 0.27
C ARG A 48 -21.90 -0.83 0.28
N ILE A 49 -22.54 -0.81 -0.89
CA ILE A 49 -23.98 -1.07 -1.05
C ILE A 49 -24.16 -2.34 -1.87
N VAL A 50 -24.87 -3.32 -1.28
CA VAL A 50 -25.30 -4.55 -1.95
C VAL A 50 -26.82 -4.55 -1.99
N LYS A 51 -27.42 -4.69 -3.17
CA LYS A 51 -28.86 -4.84 -3.36
C LYS A 51 -29.10 -6.14 -4.11
N ASP A 52 -29.98 -6.99 -3.58
CA ASP A 52 -30.38 -8.25 -4.22
C ASP A 52 -29.18 -9.15 -4.61
N GLY A 53 -28.15 -9.19 -3.75
CA GLY A 53 -26.92 -9.95 -4.00
C GLY A 53 -25.94 -9.29 -4.99
N VAL A 54 -26.29 -8.15 -5.58
CA VAL A 54 -25.44 -7.40 -6.52
C VAL A 54 -24.78 -6.22 -5.82
N VAL A 55 -23.48 -6.06 -6.00
CA VAL A 55 -22.76 -4.87 -5.54
C VAL A 55 -23.14 -3.68 -6.42
N VAL A 56 -23.90 -2.75 -5.86
CA VAL A 56 -24.32 -1.51 -6.56
C VAL A 56 -23.31 -0.38 -6.32
N GLN A 57 -22.62 -0.41 -5.17
CA GLN A 57 -21.55 0.51 -4.86
C GLN A 57 -20.43 -0.24 -4.16
N GLU A 58 -19.26 -0.31 -4.80
CA GLU A 58 -18.07 -0.93 -4.24
C GLU A 58 -17.28 0.08 -3.39
N SER A 59 -16.66 -0.38 -2.31
CA SER A 59 -15.76 0.45 -1.50
C SER A 59 -14.38 0.55 -2.15
N ASP A 60 -13.73 1.70 -1.98
CA ASP A 60 -12.33 1.90 -2.34
C ASP A 60 -11.34 1.34 -1.32
N TYR A 61 -11.82 0.86 -0.19
CA TYR A 61 -11.02 0.23 0.86
C TYR A 61 -11.35 -1.25 0.97
N SER A 62 -10.35 -2.04 1.38
CA SER A 62 -10.49 -3.41 1.85
C SER A 62 -10.23 -3.44 3.35
N ARG A 63 -11.12 -4.09 4.10
CA ARG A 63 -10.90 -4.33 5.53
C ARG A 63 -10.04 -5.56 5.74
N ILE A 64 -8.87 -5.37 6.34
CA ILE A 64 -7.87 -6.41 6.60
C ILE A 64 -7.82 -6.68 8.10
N ALA A 65 -7.89 -7.95 8.49
CA ALA A 65 -7.71 -8.37 9.88
C ALA A 65 -6.21 -8.54 10.18
N GLN A 66 -5.70 -7.80 11.15
CA GLN A 66 -4.33 -7.89 11.64
C GLN A 66 -4.33 -8.41 13.08
N LYS A 67 -3.59 -9.48 13.34
CA LYS A 67 -3.36 -9.97 14.71
C LYS A 67 -2.22 -9.18 15.35
N LYS A 68 -2.48 -8.63 16.53
CA LYS A 68 -1.51 -7.88 17.32
C LYS A 68 -1.45 -8.44 18.73
N LYS A 69 -0.24 -8.56 19.28
CA LYS A 69 -0.04 -9.00 20.66
C LYS A 69 -0.10 -7.77 21.58
N VAL A 70 -1.12 -7.69 22.42
CA VAL A 70 -1.32 -6.61 23.40
C VAL A 70 -1.41 -7.24 24.78
N GLY A 71 -0.47 -6.90 25.67
CA GLY A 71 -0.43 -7.47 27.03
C GLY A 71 -0.35 -9.00 27.06
N GLY A 72 0.35 -9.61 26.10
CA GLY A 72 0.49 -11.07 26.00
C GLY A 72 -0.65 -11.81 25.32
N LYS A 73 -1.81 -11.17 25.10
CA LYS A 73 -2.95 -11.74 24.39
C LYS A 73 -2.95 -11.34 22.92
N TRP A 74 -3.40 -12.25 22.05
CA TRP A 74 -3.65 -11.94 20.64
C TRP A 74 -4.99 -11.24 20.51
N VAL A 75 -4.98 -10.07 19.90
CA VAL A 75 -6.17 -9.28 19.58
C VAL A 75 -6.21 -9.08 18.07
N THR A 76 -7.40 -9.21 17.48
CA THR A 76 -7.62 -8.90 16.07
C THR A 76 -8.00 -7.43 15.96
N GLU A 77 -7.19 -6.67 15.24
CA GLU A 77 -7.43 -5.28 14.85
C GLU A 77 -7.82 -5.26 13.37
N PHE A 78 -8.80 -4.44 12.99
CA PHE A 78 -9.19 -4.29 11.59
C PHE A 78 -8.64 -2.98 11.05
N ILE A 79 -7.98 -3.05 9.90
CA ILE A 79 -7.44 -1.89 9.19
C ILE A 79 -8.11 -1.79 7.83
N ASP A 80 -8.62 -0.61 7.51
CA ASP A 80 -9.14 -0.31 6.18
C ASP A 80 -8.00 0.20 5.31
N ALA A 81 -7.61 -0.59 4.31
CA ALA A 81 -6.51 -0.30 3.40
C ALA A 81 -7.02 0.07 2.00
N PRO A 82 -6.45 1.08 1.34
CA PRO A 82 -6.89 1.53 0.03
C PRO A 82 -6.60 0.47 -1.04
N LYS A 83 -7.63 0.08 -1.81
CA LYS A 83 -7.48 -0.82 -2.96
C LYS A 83 -6.77 -0.12 -4.11
N LYS A 84 -6.32 -0.89 -5.11
CA LYS A 84 -5.92 -0.34 -6.42
C LYS A 84 -6.90 0.71 -6.97
N SER A 85 -8.22 0.50 -6.84
CA SER A 85 -9.23 1.45 -7.35
C SER A 85 -9.15 2.83 -6.70
N ALA A 86 -8.79 2.90 -5.41
CA ALA A 86 -8.62 4.15 -4.67
C ALA A 86 -7.56 5.04 -5.33
N PHE A 87 -6.36 4.49 -5.56
CA PHE A 87 -5.28 5.21 -6.22
C PHE A 87 -5.64 5.62 -7.65
N ARG A 88 -6.43 4.83 -8.37
CA ARG A 88 -6.90 5.20 -9.73
C ARG A 88 -7.92 6.34 -9.70
N LYS A 89 -8.81 6.37 -8.71
CA LYS A 89 -9.76 7.48 -8.50
C LYS A 89 -9.03 8.76 -8.13
N LEU A 90 -8.09 8.70 -7.18
CA LEU A 90 -7.26 9.84 -6.80
C LEU A 90 -6.45 10.35 -8.00
N ALA A 91 -5.80 9.46 -8.76
CA ALA A 91 -5.08 9.85 -9.97
C ALA A 91 -5.99 10.56 -10.98
N LYS A 92 -7.22 10.08 -11.19
CA LYS A 92 -8.18 10.73 -12.09
C LYS A 92 -8.64 12.09 -11.56
N PHE A 93 -8.89 12.21 -10.26
CA PHE A 93 -9.29 13.47 -9.63
C PHE A 93 -8.20 14.54 -9.73
N TYR A 94 -6.95 14.18 -9.45
CA TYR A 94 -5.80 15.09 -9.52
C TYR A 94 -5.20 15.23 -10.93
N GLY A 95 -5.68 14.49 -11.94
CA GLY A 95 -5.14 14.56 -13.30
C GLY A 95 -3.72 13.98 -13.43
N VAL A 96 -3.40 12.96 -12.64
CA VAL A 96 -2.11 12.27 -12.67
C VAL A 96 -2.02 11.34 -13.86
N SER A 97 -0.95 11.48 -14.64
CA SER A 97 -0.60 10.58 -15.72
C SER A 97 0.51 9.61 -15.29
N THR A 98 0.59 8.44 -15.92
CA THR A 98 1.57 7.41 -15.57
C THR A 98 2.17 6.72 -16.79
N GLU A 99 3.43 6.35 -16.71
CA GLU A 99 4.20 5.68 -17.77
C GLU A 99 5.04 4.57 -17.16
N ILE A 100 5.13 3.42 -17.84
CA ILE A 100 6.02 2.34 -17.44
C ILE A 100 7.40 2.69 -18.00
N LEU A 101 8.37 2.94 -17.12
CA LEU A 101 9.76 3.21 -17.51
C LEU A 101 10.52 1.90 -17.73
N GLU A 102 10.33 0.95 -16.83
CA GLU A 102 11.08 -0.30 -16.83
C GLU A 102 10.17 -1.47 -16.48
N LYS A 103 10.46 -2.62 -17.11
CA LYS A 103 9.74 -3.86 -16.92
C LYS A 103 10.67 -5.04 -17.20
N ASN A 104 11.02 -5.77 -16.16
CA ASN A 104 11.96 -6.89 -16.23
C ASN A 104 11.37 -8.15 -15.59
N ARG A 105 11.81 -9.31 -16.06
CA ARG A 105 11.54 -10.61 -15.46
C ARG A 105 12.86 -11.20 -14.98
N GLU A 106 12.84 -11.77 -13.80
CA GLU A 106 13.92 -12.52 -13.19
C GLU A 106 13.43 -13.94 -12.96
N ASP A 107 14.13 -14.92 -13.51
CA ASP A 107 13.83 -16.35 -13.33
C ASP A 107 14.79 -16.92 -12.29
N HIS A 108 14.25 -17.72 -11.36
CA HIS A 108 15.00 -18.29 -10.24
C HIS A 108 15.35 -19.76 -10.49
N GLU A 109 16.37 -20.25 -9.80
CA GLU A 109 16.83 -21.65 -9.92
C GLU A 109 15.76 -22.68 -9.50
N ASP A 110 14.85 -22.29 -8.59
CA ASP A 110 13.74 -23.12 -8.11
C ASP A 110 12.55 -23.16 -9.10
N GLY A 111 12.68 -22.52 -10.27
CA GLY A 111 11.63 -22.42 -11.28
C GLY A 111 10.57 -21.34 -11.01
N SER A 112 10.70 -20.60 -9.89
CA SER A 112 9.89 -19.42 -9.64
C SER A 112 10.36 -18.24 -10.50
N TYR A 113 9.53 -17.20 -10.62
CA TYR A 113 9.90 -15.99 -11.35
C TYR A 113 9.36 -14.73 -10.69
N THR A 114 10.16 -13.66 -10.70
CA THR A 114 9.79 -12.33 -10.22
C THR A 114 9.62 -11.37 -11.39
N TRP A 115 8.54 -10.59 -11.37
CA TRP A 115 8.36 -9.44 -12.24
C TRP A 115 8.67 -8.16 -11.48
N HIS A 116 9.46 -7.28 -12.11
CA HIS A 116 9.81 -5.96 -11.61
C HIS A 116 9.26 -4.87 -12.54
N TYR A 117 8.70 -3.82 -11.97
CA TYR A 117 8.16 -2.67 -12.68
C TYR A 117 8.62 -1.37 -12.04
N THR A 118 9.05 -0.43 -12.87
CA THR A 118 9.28 0.97 -12.48
C THR A 118 8.29 1.84 -13.25
N VAL A 119 7.45 2.56 -12.51
CA VAL A 119 6.39 3.40 -13.08
C VAL A 119 6.64 4.85 -12.69
N LYS A 120 6.67 5.73 -13.68
CA LYS A 120 6.67 7.17 -13.49
C LYS A 120 5.24 7.67 -13.33
N ALA A 121 5.01 8.56 -12.38
CA ALA A 121 3.78 9.36 -12.28
C ALA A 121 4.14 10.83 -12.39
N TRP A 122 3.31 11.62 -13.08
CA TRP A 122 3.51 13.07 -13.16
C TRP A 122 2.19 13.84 -13.23
N GLN A 123 2.27 15.09 -12.80
CA GLN A 123 1.21 16.08 -12.86
C GLN A 123 1.86 17.46 -13.07
N GLY A 124 1.63 18.06 -14.23
CA GLY A 124 2.29 19.32 -14.60
C GLY A 124 3.82 19.17 -14.59
N SER A 125 4.51 19.96 -13.76
CA SER A 125 5.97 19.94 -13.61
C SER A 125 6.49 18.95 -12.57
N VAL A 126 5.62 18.35 -11.74
CA VAL A 126 6.03 17.43 -10.67
C VAL A 126 5.96 16.00 -11.18
N GLN A 127 6.98 15.22 -10.85
CA GLN A 127 7.09 13.82 -11.22
C GLN A 127 7.69 13.00 -10.08
N THR A 128 7.32 11.74 -10.00
CA THR A 128 7.94 10.74 -9.13
C THR A 128 7.96 9.38 -9.82
N THR A 129 8.67 8.43 -9.22
CA THR A 129 8.76 7.04 -9.65
C THR A 129 8.35 6.10 -8.51
N GLY A 130 7.64 5.04 -8.86
CA GLY A 130 7.30 3.96 -7.94
C GLY A 130 7.74 2.62 -8.50
N GLU A 131 8.38 1.82 -7.65
CA GLU A 131 8.84 0.49 -7.99
C GLU A 131 7.91 -0.57 -7.41
N GLY A 132 7.73 -1.68 -8.10
CA GLY A 132 6.90 -2.79 -7.63
C GLY A 132 7.39 -4.12 -8.18
N SER A 133 7.52 -5.08 -7.28
CA SER A 133 7.92 -6.44 -7.60
C SER A 133 6.89 -7.45 -7.10
N CYS A 134 6.81 -8.61 -7.77
CA CYS A 134 6.00 -9.74 -7.33
C CYS A 134 6.58 -11.04 -7.87
N THR A 135 6.74 -12.04 -6.99
CA THR A 135 7.17 -13.39 -7.35
C THR A 135 5.95 -14.29 -7.54
N ASN A 136 5.98 -15.22 -8.49
CA ASN A 136 4.83 -16.06 -8.80
C ASN A 136 4.38 -16.93 -7.64
N ASN A 137 5.30 -17.35 -6.77
CA ASN A 137 5.06 -18.20 -5.61
C ASN A 137 4.96 -17.40 -4.30
N GLU A 138 4.86 -16.06 -4.37
CA GLU A 138 4.73 -15.21 -3.18
C GLU A 138 3.50 -15.66 -2.36
N LYS A 139 3.72 -15.97 -1.07
CA LYS A 139 2.71 -16.52 -0.13
C LYS A 139 2.36 -18.01 -0.33
N GLY A 140 3.21 -18.79 -0.99
CA GLY A 140 2.92 -20.20 -1.26
C GLY A 140 1.71 -20.39 -2.19
N ARG A 141 1.36 -19.36 -2.97
CA ARG A 141 0.35 -19.42 -4.02
C ARG A 141 1.07 -19.42 -5.35
N ASP A 142 0.74 -20.36 -6.21
CA ASP A 142 1.23 -20.35 -7.59
C ASP A 142 0.35 -19.43 -8.45
N ARG A 143 0.77 -18.17 -8.55
CA ARG A 143 0.15 -17.19 -9.43
C ARG A 143 0.50 -17.47 -10.88
N THR A 144 -0.48 -17.26 -11.74
CA THR A 144 -0.25 -17.27 -13.18
C THR A 144 0.67 -16.11 -13.58
N LEU A 145 1.35 -16.26 -14.72
CA LEU A 145 2.24 -15.21 -15.24
C LEU A 145 1.52 -13.88 -15.40
N HIS A 146 0.26 -13.91 -15.82
CA HIS A 146 -0.57 -12.72 -15.96
C HIS A 146 -0.81 -12.04 -14.61
N ASP A 147 -1.16 -12.81 -13.56
CA ASP A 147 -1.48 -12.28 -12.24
C ASP A 147 -0.23 -11.73 -11.53
N THR A 148 0.90 -12.43 -11.59
CA THR A 148 2.19 -11.98 -11.03
C THR A 148 2.61 -10.65 -11.65
N LYS A 149 2.58 -10.57 -12.98
CA LYS A 149 2.90 -9.37 -13.74
C LYS A 149 1.93 -8.22 -13.44
N ALA A 150 0.63 -8.50 -13.38
CA ALA A 150 -0.38 -7.51 -13.05
C ALA A 150 -0.16 -6.97 -11.64
N THR A 151 0.12 -7.84 -10.67
CA THR A 151 0.37 -7.47 -9.28
C THR A 151 1.57 -6.54 -9.15
N ALA A 152 2.73 -6.91 -9.72
CA ALA A 152 3.94 -6.08 -9.73
C ALA A 152 3.67 -4.69 -10.33
N HIS A 153 3.04 -4.63 -11.50
CA HIS A 153 2.67 -3.37 -12.15
C HIS A 153 1.72 -2.53 -11.28
N THR A 154 0.74 -3.16 -10.63
CA THR A 154 -0.21 -2.42 -9.78
C THR A 154 0.44 -1.84 -8.54
N ARG A 155 1.40 -2.54 -7.91
CA ARG A 155 2.19 -2.03 -6.78
C ARG A 155 3.01 -0.81 -7.20
N ALA A 156 3.79 -0.95 -8.28
CA ALA A 156 4.61 0.13 -8.83
C ALA A 156 3.79 1.39 -9.12
N LYS A 157 2.67 1.22 -9.83
CA LYS A 157 1.81 2.34 -10.20
C LYS A 157 1.08 2.96 -9.00
N SER A 158 0.62 2.16 -8.04
CA SER A 158 -0.02 2.70 -6.82
C SER A 158 0.97 3.47 -5.95
N ARG A 159 2.20 2.98 -5.81
CA ARG A 159 3.29 3.69 -5.11
C ARG A 159 3.64 5.01 -5.80
N ALA A 160 3.83 5.00 -7.12
CA ALA A 160 4.12 6.21 -7.89
C ALA A 160 3.02 7.27 -7.73
N ILE A 161 1.75 6.86 -7.75
CA ILE A 161 0.62 7.78 -7.52
C ILE A 161 0.60 8.27 -6.07
N SER A 162 0.75 7.36 -5.09
CA SER A 162 0.69 7.69 -3.66
C SER A 162 1.77 8.70 -3.27
N ASP A 163 2.98 8.51 -3.79
CA ASP A 163 4.11 9.40 -3.56
C ASP A 163 3.90 10.77 -4.23
N LEU A 164 3.37 10.80 -5.46
CA LEU A 164 3.13 12.06 -6.16
C LEU A 164 2.08 12.93 -5.46
N ILE A 165 1.00 12.31 -4.98
CA ILE A 165 -0.10 13.03 -4.33
C ILE A 165 0.18 13.26 -2.83
N GLY A 166 1.09 12.51 -2.21
CA GLY A 166 1.34 12.59 -0.77
C GLY A 166 0.18 12.03 0.07
N PHE A 167 -0.50 10.99 -0.42
CA PHE A 167 -1.57 10.32 0.32
C PHE A 167 -1.02 9.46 1.46
N GLY A 168 0.23 9.00 1.35
CA GLY A 168 0.99 8.37 2.44
C GLY A 168 0.48 6.99 2.87
N GLN A 169 -0.52 6.43 2.19
CA GLN A 169 -1.03 5.09 2.47
C GLN A 169 -0.45 4.07 1.50
N VAL A 170 -0.20 2.87 2.03
CA VAL A 170 0.23 1.67 1.31
C VAL A 170 -1.01 0.91 0.83
N SER A 171 -0.95 0.23 -0.31
CA SER A 171 -2.13 -0.43 -0.86
C SER A 171 -2.57 -1.65 -0.04
N ALA A 172 -3.86 -1.99 -0.14
CA ALA A 172 -4.43 -3.17 0.50
C ALA A 172 -3.69 -4.46 0.11
N GLU A 173 -3.29 -4.55 -1.16
CA GLU A 173 -2.55 -5.69 -1.67
C GLU A 173 -1.19 -5.87 -0.97
N GLU A 174 -0.57 -4.79 -0.52
CA GLU A 174 0.74 -4.81 0.16
C GLU A 174 0.61 -5.09 1.66
N ILE A 175 -0.35 -4.45 2.34
CA ILE A 175 -0.63 -4.71 3.76
C ILE A 175 -1.04 -6.17 3.96
N GLN A 176 -1.84 -6.72 3.05
CA GLN A 176 -2.23 -8.12 3.07
C GLN A 176 -1.01 -9.06 2.91
N LEU A 177 0.09 -8.63 2.27
CA LEU A 177 1.33 -9.44 2.22
C LEU A 177 2.05 -9.43 3.56
N GLU A 178 2.16 -8.26 4.18
CA GLU A 178 2.81 -8.16 5.48
C GLU A 178 2.08 -8.94 6.57
N VAL A 179 0.75 -8.91 6.59
CA VAL A 179 -0.02 -9.65 7.59
C VAL A 179 0.17 -11.15 7.43
N GLU A 180 0.04 -11.68 6.21
CA GLU A 180 0.16 -13.12 5.94
C GLU A 180 1.58 -13.65 6.18
N THR A 181 2.62 -12.84 5.97
CA THR A 181 4.01 -13.24 6.28
C THR A 181 4.32 -13.21 7.77
N LYS A 182 3.65 -12.37 8.54
CA LYS A 182 3.81 -12.24 10.00
C LYS A 182 2.93 -13.20 10.82
N GLU A 183 1.93 -13.82 10.21
CA GLU A 183 1.15 -14.85 10.92
C GLU A 183 2.09 -16.03 11.25
N PRO A 184 2.17 -16.46 12.53
CA PRO A 184 2.90 -17.69 12.85
C PRO A 184 2.22 -18.81 12.08
N ARG A 185 2.99 -19.58 11.28
CA ARG A 185 2.51 -20.86 10.74
C ARG A 185 1.89 -21.59 11.91
N ARG A 186 0.58 -21.81 11.86
CA ARG A 186 -0.09 -22.72 12.78
C ARG A 186 0.64 -24.04 12.58
N GLN A 187 1.50 -24.41 13.53
CA GLN A 187 2.07 -25.75 13.55
C GLN A 187 0.86 -26.66 13.53
N VAL A 188 0.76 -27.47 12.48
CA VAL A 188 -0.20 -28.56 12.43
C VAL A 188 0.35 -29.55 13.44
N GLU A 189 0.03 -29.37 14.72
CA GLU A 189 0.32 -30.33 15.78
C GLU A 189 -0.49 -31.59 15.46
N SER A 190 0.20 -32.56 14.84
CA SER A 190 0.09 -34.00 15.03
C SER A 190 -1.28 -34.55 15.46
N GLU A 191 -2.19 -34.73 14.51
CA GLU A 191 -3.31 -35.68 14.62
C GLU A 191 -2.90 -37.13 14.24
N GLN A 192 -1.61 -37.46 14.20
CA GLN A 192 -1.12 -38.80 13.82
C GLN A 192 -0.74 -39.72 14.98
N GLU A 193 -0.66 -39.27 16.22
CA GLU A 193 -0.26 -40.15 17.33
C GLU A 193 -1.41 -40.89 18.05
N ASN A 194 -2.68 -40.64 17.72
CA ASN A 194 -3.81 -41.25 18.45
C ASN A 194 -4.60 -42.32 17.67
N LYS A 195 -3.99 -42.95 16.65
CA LYS A 195 -4.59 -44.08 15.92
C LYS A 195 -3.91 -45.43 16.17
N GLU A 196 -2.83 -45.50 16.94
CA GLU A 196 -2.18 -46.77 17.27
C GLU A 196 -2.58 -47.37 18.63
N GLU A 197 -3.25 -46.63 19.52
CA GLU A 197 -3.75 -47.18 20.81
C GLU A 197 -5.16 -47.79 20.76
N LEU A 198 -5.82 -47.84 19.58
CA LEU A 198 -7.12 -48.50 19.43
C LEU A 198 -7.06 -49.82 18.63
N ASN A 199 -5.89 -50.47 18.61
CA ASN A 199 -5.71 -51.82 18.05
C ASN A 199 -4.71 -52.65 18.90
N LEU A 200 -4.92 -52.69 20.22
CA LEU A 200 -4.44 -53.78 21.10
C LEU A 200 -5.54 -54.22 22.05
#